data_AF-A0A0R2GS10-F1
#
_entry.id   AF-A0A0R2GS10-F1
#
_cell.length_a   1.000
_cell.length_b   1.000
_cell.length_c   1.000
_cell.angle_alpha   90.00
_cell.angle_beta   90.00
_cell.angle_gamma   90.00
#
_symmetry.space_group_name_H-M   'P 1'
#
loop_
_entity.id
_entity.type
_entity.pdbx_description
1 polymer ?
#
loop_
_entity_poly.entity_id
_entity_poly.type
_entity_poly.pdbx_seq_one_letter_code
_entity_poly.pdbx_strand_id
1 'polypeptide(L)'
;MTVVLQNGAAITMPWAGDVTAILESYLAGEAVGEATWDVLTGAVNPSGKLAESFPVYLGDNPATLFFNADAEKEDYREGIFVGYRYYDTKELEVRFPFGHGMSYTDFAYDDLQVEELADTVKVTATVKNIGDRAGKEVVQLYVVNEASRVAMPAHELRGFEKVSLAPGEATTVTFELDRRAFSWYNAANEQWQADNGHYEIQVGSSSRDIRLQAPLELTLGQTRQPVITADSYLDDIEASADPVVQIAFEQSGLKAAVQPLLDNPATVKIMENLPLRVLVTAGGDDVIVQKFLNLVLCG
;
A
#
# COMPACT_ATOMS: atom_id res chain seq x y z
N MET A 1 5.81 10.71 36.47
CA MET A 1 6.62 9.47 36.51
C MET A 1 7.03 9.13 35.08
N THR A 2 8.30 8.80 34.86
CA THR A 2 8.81 8.33 33.56
C THR A 2 9.11 6.85 33.66
N VAL A 3 8.64 6.05 32.68
CA VAL A 3 8.92 4.61 32.60
C VAL A 3 9.87 4.36 31.45
N VAL A 4 10.95 3.62 31.69
CA VAL A 4 11.87 3.15 30.65
C VAL A 4 11.61 1.66 30.43
N LEU A 5 11.41 1.27 29.18
CA LEU A 5 11.08 -0.08 28.76
C LEU A 5 12.27 -0.75 28.09
N GLN A 6 12.47 -2.03 28.41
CA GLN A 6 13.49 -2.91 27.84
C GLN A 6 12.86 -4.26 27.53
N ASN A 7 12.43 -4.43 26.28
CA ASN A 7 11.71 -5.62 25.79
C ASN A 7 12.15 -5.94 24.36
N GLY A 8 11.95 -7.19 23.93
CA GLY A 8 12.32 -7.63 22.58
C GLY A 8 11.22 -7.43 21.53
N ALA A 9 9.99 -7.13 21.96
CA ALA A 9 8.81 -6.97 21.12
C ALA A 9 7.78 -6.08 21.85
N ALA A 10 6.68 -5.75 21.20
CA ALA A 10 5.57 -5.02 21.81
C ALA A 10 5.05 -5.70 23.09
N ILE A 11 4.83 -4.89 24.14
CA ILE A 11 4.23 -5.32 25.40
C ILE A 11 2.90 -4.61 25.64
N THR A 12 2.03 -5.21 26.44
CA THR A 12 0.81 -4.53 26.88
C THR A 12 1.13 -3.44 27.90
N MET A 13 0.51 -2.27 27.75
CA MET A 13 0.72 -1.12 28.63
C MET A 13 -0.62 -0.57 29.16
N PRO A 14 -1.36 -1.33 29.99
CA PRO A 14 -2.63 -0.83 30.56
C PRO A 14 -2.44 0.44 31.41
N TRP A 15 -1.23 0.62 31.96
CA TRP A 15 -0.80 1.74 32.80
C TRP A 15 -0.27 2.96 32.01
N ALA A 16 -0.22 2.92 30.67
CA ALA A 16 0.39 4.00 29.88
C ALA A 16 -0.27 5.38 30.08
N GLY A 17 -1.55 5.41 30.48
CA GLY A 17 -2.27 6.66 30.79
C GLY A 17 -1.94 7.25 32.16
N ASP A 18 -1.28 6.49 33.05
CA ASP A 18 -0.98 6.90 34.42
C ASP A 18 0.44 7.48 34.56
N VAL A 19 1.18 7.55 33.45
CA VAL A 19 2.58 8.02 33.40
C VAL A 19 2.70 9.26 32.52
N THR A 20 3.73 10.05 32.79
CA THR A 20 3.98 11.30 32.07
C THR A 20 4.77 11.06 30.79
N ALA A 21 5.63 10.04 30.79
CA ALA A 21 6.49 9.71 29.66
C ALA A 21 6.86 8.22 29.68
N ILE A 22 7.03 7.67 28.48
CA ILE A 22 7.51 6.31 28.24
C ILE A 22 8.68 6.40 27.28
N LEU A 23 9.81 5.78 27.64
CA LEU A 23 10.96 5.62 26.76
C LEU A 23 11.12 4.14 26.43
N GLU A 24 10.81 3.77 25.19
CA GLU A 24 11.07 2.42 24.67
C GLU A 24 12.53 2.33 24.20
N SER A 25 13.33 1.49 24.88
CA SER A 25 14.75 1.31 24.61
C SER A 25 15.10 -0.06 24.04
N TYR A 26 14.13 -0.97 23.93
CA TYR A 26 14.29 -2.34 23.49
C TYR A 26 15.46 -3.06 24.21
N LEU A 27 16.23 -3.87 23.47
CA LEU A 27 17.43 -4.54 23.94
C LEU A 27 18.67 -3.81 23.39
N ALA A 28 19.03 -2.68 24.00
CA ALA A 28 20.06 -1.76 23.49
C ALA A 28 21.53 -2.17 23.76
N GLY A 29 21.79 -3.41 24.17
CA GLY A 29 23.14 -3.92 24.41
C GLY A 29 23.84 -3.35 25.65
N GLU A 30 25.17 -3.48 25.70
CA GLU A 30 25.97 -3.22 26.92
C GLU A 30 26.02 -1.74 27.35
N ALA A 31 25.87 -0.80 26.41
CA ALA A 31 25.90 0.64 26.66
C ALA A 31 24.52 1.26 26.99
N VAL A 32 23.50 0.43 27.26
CA VAL A 32 22.11 0.88 27.47
C VAL A 32 21.97 1.89 28.60
N GLY A 33 22.75 1.76 29.67
CA GLY A 33 22.68 2.67 30.82
C GLY A 33 23.05 4.10 30.45
N GLU A 34 24.17 4.28 29.75
CA GLU A 34 24.67 5.58 29.30
C GLU A 34 23.75 6.17 28.22
N ALA A 35 23.35 5.37 27.23
CA ALA A 35 22.44 5.81 26.18
C ALA A 35 21.07 6.25 26.73
N THR A 36 20.52 5.51 27.69
CA THR A 36 19.26 5.87 28.35
C THR A 36 19.40 7.18 29.13
N TRP A 37 20.51 7.34 29.86
CA TRP A 37 20.77 8.56 30.61
C TRP A 37 20.89 9.79 29.71
N ASP A 38 21.61 9.69 28.60
CA ASP A 38 21.79 10.78 27.65
C ASP A 38 20.46 11.21 27.02
N VAL A 39 19.56 10.25 26.73
CA VAL A 39 18.21 10.56 26.25
C VAL A 39 17.38 11.21 27.35
N LEU A 40 17.31 10.63 28.55
CA LEU A 40 16.48 11.16 29.65
C LEU A 40 16.90 12.57 30.09
N THR A 41 18.20 12.88 30.03
CA THR A 41 18.74 14.20 30.38
C THR A 41 18.67 15.20 29.22
N GLY A 42 18.35 14.74 28.01
CA GLY A 42 18.32 15.58 26.82
C GLY A 42 19.69 15.94 26.26
N ALA A 43 20.76 15.26 26.71
CA ALA A 43 22.06 15.32 26.05
C ALA A 43 21.97 14.77 24.61
N VAL A 44 21.08 13.79 24.40
CA VAL A 44 20.67 13.29 23.08
C VAL A 44 19.16 13.47 22.92
N ASN A 45 18.76 14.02 21.78
CA ASN A 45 17.34 14.10 21.38
C ASN A 45 16.89 12.73 20.81
N PRO A 46 15.84 12.08 21.35
CA PRO A 46 15.34 10.82 20.81
C PRO A 46 14.85 10.99 19.37
N SER A 47 15.14 10.00 18.54
CA SER A 47 14.79 10.00 17.11
C SER A 47 14.52 8.59 16.57
N GLY A 48 14.23 7.64 17.46
CA GLY A 48 13.78 6.30 17.08
C GLY A 48 12.33 6.36 16.61
N LYS A 49 11.99 5.53 15.63
CA LYS A 49 10.61 5.28 15.19
C LYS A 49 10.33 3.79 15.32
N LEU A 50 9.14 3.41 15.76
CA LEU A 50 8.77 2.01 15.99
C LEU A 50 8.79 1.22 14.68
N ALA A 51 9.46 0.06 14.69
CA ALA A 51 9.48 -0.88 13.58
C ALA A 51 8.32 -1.91 13.63
N GLU A 52 7.52 -1.87 14.69
CA GLU A 52 6.35 -2.72 14.91
C GLU A 52 5.17 -1.89 15.46
N SER A 53 3.94 -2.36 15.27
CA SER A 53 2.76 -1.74 15.88
C SER A 53 2.57 -2.25 17.30
N PHE A 54 2.28 -1.35 18.24
CA PHE A 54 1.93 -1.73 19.61
C PHE A 54 0.40 -1.74 19.73
N PRO A 55 -0.26 -2.92 19.69
CA PRO A 55 -1.71 -2.97 19.78
C PRO A 55 -2.20 -2.57 21.19
N VAL A 56 -3.43 -2.06 21.27
CA VAL A 56 -4.07 -1.82 22.57
C VAL A 56 -4.39 -3.16 23.26
N TYR A 57 -4.85 -4.14 22.47
CA TYR A 57 -5.22 -5.46 22.92
C TYR A 57 -4.59 -6.52 22.00
N LEU A 58 -3.98 -7.55 22.60
CA LEU A 58 -3.33 -8.62 21.83
C LEU A 58 -4.32 -9.34 20.89
N GLY A 59 -5.58 -9.49 21.30
CA GLY A 59 -6.63 -10.10 20.48
C GLY A 59 -6.90 -9.41 19.16
N ASP A 60 -6.51 -8.14 19.01
CA ASP A 60 -6.65 -7.39 17.75
C ASP A 60 -5.56 -7.75 16.74
N ASN A 61 -4.48 -8.42 17.15
CA ASN A 61 -3.45 -8.87 16.22
C ASN A 61 -4.04 -9.90 15.25
N PRO A 62 -3.87 -9.72 13.92
CA PRO A 62 -4.53 -10.54 12.92
C PRO A 62 -4.11 -12.02 12.95
N ALA A 63 -2.95 -12.34 13.52
CA ALA A 63 -2.47 -13.71 13.68
C ALA A 63 -3.01 -14.41 14.93
N THR A 64 -3.65 -13.70 15.88
CA THR A 64 -3.96 -14.24 17.22
C THR A 64 -4.76 -15.54 17.21
N LEU A 65 -5.65 -15.73 16.24
CA LEU A 65 -6.48 -16.94 16.17
C LEU A 65 -5.74 -18.17 15.65
N PHE A 66 -4.66 -17.98 14.89
CA PHE A 66 -4.00 -19.05 14.14
C PHE A 66 -2.55 -19.28 14.54
N PHE A 67 -1.92 -18.28 15.16
CA PHE A 67 -0.55 -18.37 15.65
C PHE A 67 -0.37 -19.54 16.61
N ASN A 68 0.49 -20.50 16.25
CA ASN A 68 0.77 -21.70 17.04
C ASN A 68 -0.49 -22.50 17.39
N ALA A 69 -1.53 -22.46 16.53
CA ALA A 69 -2.75 -23.23 16.71
C ALA A 69 -2.59 -24.72 16.34
N ASP A 70 -1.63 -25.04 15.46
CA ASP A 70 -1.26 -26.39 15.05
C ASP A 70 0.27 -26.56 15.18
N ALA A 71 0.71 -27.63 15.82
CA ALA A 71 2.12 -27.90 16.09
C ALA A 71 2.90 -28.37 14.85
N GLU A 72 2.21 -28.85 13.81
CA GLU A 72 2.82 -29.34 12.57
C GLU A 72 2.78 -28.30 11.44
N LYS A 73 1.91 -27.29 11.53
CA LYS A 73 1.65 -26.34 10.46
C LYS A 73 1.29 -24.95 10.97
N GLU A 74 1.87 -23.92 10.37
CA GLU A 74 1.50 -22.53 10.62
C GLU A 74 0.80 -21.95 9.38
N ASP A 75 -0.45 -21.50 9.54
CA ASP A 75 -1.28 -20.97 8.46
C ASP A 75 -1.42 -19.44 8.57
N TYR A 76 -0.77 -18.71 7.66
CA TYR A 76 -0.75 -17.25 7.61
C TYR A 76 -2.02 -16.71 6.97
N ARG A 77 -3.13 -16.76 7.70
CA ARG A 77 -4.47 -16.43 7.18
C ARG A 77 -4.73 -14.93 7.06
N GLU A 78 -3.92 -14.11 7.72
CA GLU A 78 -3.91 -12.66 7.58
C GLU A 78 -3.36 -12.18 6.23
N GLY A 79 -2.67 -13.06 5.49
CA GLY A 79 -2.10 -12.74 4.19
C GLY A 79 -1.16 -11.55 4.26
N ILE A 80 -1.37 -10.54 3.41
CA ILE A 80 -0.55 -9.31 3.39
C ILE A 80 -0.91 -8.32 4.51
N PHE A 81 -2.02 -8.53 5.21
CA PHE A 81 -2.49 -7.65 6.27
C PHE A 81 -1.79 -8.01 7.59
N VAL A 82 -0.49 -7.71 7.66
CA VAL A 82 0.36 -7.93 8.85
C VAL A 82 0.75 -6.57 9.44
N GLY A 83 0.62 -6.44 10.76
CA GLY A 83 0.98 -5.21 11.48
C GLY A 83 0.11 -4.03 11.04
N TYR A 84 0.73 -2.86 10.83
CA TYR A 84 0.01 -1.63 10.46
C TYR A 84 -0.85 -1.78 9.21
N ARG A 85 -0.44 -2.63 8.25
CA ARG A 85 -1.27 -2.95 7.07
C ARG A 85 -2.66 -3.45 7.47
N TYR A 86 -2.77 -4.22 8.55
CA TYR A 86 -4.06 -4.65 9.07
C TYR A 86 -4.75 -3.56 9.89
N TYR A 87 -4.05 -3.02 10.89
CA TYR A 87 -4.66 -2.08 11.84
C TYR A 87 -5.16 -0.81 11.16
N ASP A 88 -4.43 -0.29 10.18
CA ASP A 88 -4.77 0.95 9.48
C ASP A 88 -5.91 0.70 8.49
N THR A 89 -5.88 -0.43 7.76
CA THR A 89 -6.99 -0.83 6.86
C THR A 89 -8.29 -1.15 7.60
N LYS A 90 -8.20 -1.68 8.81
CA LYS A 90 -9.35 -1.97 9.67
C LYS A 90 -9.76 -0.79 10.55
N GLU A 91 -9.02 0.32 10.50
CA GLU A 91 -9.21 1.49 11.36
C GLU A 91 -9.24 1.11 12.85
N LEU A 92 -8.44 0.10 13.24
CA LEU A 92 -8.34 -0.35 14.62
C LEU A 92 -7.41 0.56 15.41
N GLU A 93 -7.79 0.88 16.64
CA GLU A 93 -6.93 1.64 17.55
C GLU A 93 -5.69 0.83 17.93
N VAL A 94 -4.54 1.48 17.89
CA VAL A 94 -3.25 0.95 18.36
C VAL A 94 -2.68 1.90 19.40
N ARG A 95 -2.00 1.36 20.40
CA ARG A 95 -1.39 2.18 21.45
C ARG A 95 -0.34 3.10 20.85
N PHE A 96 0.54 2.54 20.02
CA PHE A 96 1.51 3.29 19.25
C PHE A 96 1.58 2.69 17.83
N PRO A 97 1.35 3.50 16.78
CA PRO A 97 1.32 3.01 15.41
C PRO A 97 2.73 2.73 14.89
N PHE A 98 2.80 2.01 13.77
CA PHE A 98 4.07 1.78 13.08
C PHE A 98 4.72 3.10 12.68
N GLY A 99 6.04 3.19 12.82
CA GLY A 99 6.79 4.41 12.52
C GLY A 99 6.56 5.53 13.53
N HIS A 100 5.84 5.31 14.65
CA HIS A 100 5.68 6.33 15.69
C HIS A 100 6.97 6.57 16.47
N GLY A 101 7.23 7.82 16.85
CA GLY A 101 8.32 8.16 17.76
C GLY A 101 8.43 9.66 17.94
N MET A 102 8.51 10.09 19.20
CA MET A 102 8.58 11.49 19.57
C MET A 102 10.01 12.03 19.57
N SER A 103 10.13 13.35 19.61
CA SER A 103 11.38 14.09 19.71
C SER A 103 11.25 15.19 20.77
N TYR A 104 12.38 15.72 21.24
CA TYR A 104 12.41 16.94 22.07
C TYR A 104 12.34 18.23 21.25
N THR A 105 12.15 18.13 19.94
CA THR A 105 11.86 19.27 19.05
C THR A 105 10.73 18.90 18.11
N ASP A 106 10.13 19.91 17.48
CA ASP A 106 9.05 19.73 16.52
C ASP A 106 9.54 19.96 15.09
N PHE A 107 8.96 19.22 14.14
CA PHE A 107 9.26 19.34 12.73
C PHE A 107 8.01 19.73 11.94
N ALA A 108 8.14 20.65 10.99
CA ALA A 108 7.11 21.00 10.01
C ALA A 108 7.45 20.38 8.66
N TYR A 109 6.41 20.03 7.91
CA TYR A 109 6.49 19.40 6.59
C TYR A 109 5.71 20.30 5.62
N ASP A 110 6.31 20.63 4.49
CA ASP A 110 5.71 21.46 3.44
C ASP A 110 6.24 21.08 2.04
N ASP A 111 5.70 21.74 1.02
CA ASP A 111 6.15 21.66 -0.39
C ASP A 111 6.28 20.21 -0.93
N LEU A 112 5.22 19.40 -0.74
CA LEU A 112 5.14 18.08 -1.37
C LEU A 112 4.98 18.23 -2.89
N GLN A 113 5.91 17.67 -3.64
CA GLN A 113 5.87 17.60 -5.09
C GLN A 113 6.03 16.15 -5.54
N VAL A 114 5.21 15.75 -6.50
CA VAL A 114 5.22 14.42 -7.10
C VAL A 114 5.34 14.60 -8.61
N GLU A 115 6.38 14.01 -9.18
CA GLU A 115 6.68 14.08 -10.61
C GLU A 115 6.83 12.65 -11.15
N GLU A 116 5.92 12.26 -12.05
CA GLU A 116 6.10 11.05 -12.84
C GLU A 116 7.17 11.29 -13.91
N LEU A 117 8.23 10.49 -13.85
CA LEU A 117 9.29 10.42 -14.84
C LEU A 117 9.05 9.19 -15.75
N ALA A 118 9.95 8.92 -16.68
CA ALA A 118 9.76 7.85 -17.67
C ALA A 118 9.58 6.45 -17.04
N ASP A 119 10.37 6.12 -16.02
CA ASP A 119 10.39 4.78 -15.40
C ASP A 119 10.24 4.82 -13.87
N THR A 120 10.16 6.01 -13.29
CA THR A 120 10.13 6.25 -11.85
C THR A 120 9.20 7.40 -11.52
N VAL A 121 8.80 7.50 -10.25
CA VAL A 121 8.13 8.67 -9.70
C VAL A 121 9.06 9.32 -8.70
N LYS A 122 9.37 10.59 -8.92
CA LYS A 122 10.15 11.39 -8.00
C LYS A 122 9.22 12.10 -7.04
N VAL A 123 9.47 11.95 -5.75
CA VAL A 123 8.72 12.63 -4.69
C VAL A 123 9.69 13.47 -3.87
N THR A 124 9.38 14.75 -3.68
CA THR A 124 10.14 15.64 -2.81
C THR A 124 9.24 16.29 -1.78
N ALA A 125 9.76 16.51 -0.57
CA ALA A 125 9.09 17.29 0.47
C ALA A 125 10.14 18.07 1.27
N THR A 126 9.77 19.25 1.74
CA THR A 126 10.62 20.04 2.64
C THR A 126 10.26 19.74 4.08
N VAL A 127 11.30 19.57 4.91
CA VAL A 127 11.18 19.33 6.33
C VAL A 127 12.03 20.32 7.08
N LYS A 128 11.41 20.97 8.06
CA LYS A 128 12.02 22.03 8.86
C LYS A 128 11.92 21.71 10.34
N ASN A 129 13.01 21.88 11.07
CA ASN A 129 12.97 21.89 12.52
C ASN A 129 12.43 23.24 13.00
N ILE A 130 11.26 23.24 13.62
CA ILE A 130 10.56 24.44 14.09
C ILE A 130 10.65 24.64 15.60
N GLY A 131 11.26 23.71 16.33
CA GLY A 131 11.52 23.85 17.75
C GLY A 131 12.84 24.55 18.07
N ASP A 132 13.25 24.46 19.34
CA ASP A 132 14.41 25.14 19.91
C ASP A 132 15.62 24.23 20.13
N ARG A 133 15.51 22.93 19.80
CA ARG A 133 16.56 21.92 19.96
C ARG A 133 16.94 21.30 18.63
N ALA A 134 18.22 21.00 18.47
CA ALA A 134 18.65 20.14 17.36
C ALA A 134 18.01 18.75 17.50
N GLY A 135 17.64 18.15 16.38
CA GLY A 135 16.96 16.87 16.37
C GLY A 135 17.13 16.14 15.05
N LYS A 136 16.71 14.88 15.03
CA LYS A 136 16.64 14.09 13.80
C LYS A 136 15.21 13.66 13.57
N GLU A 137 14.75 13.79 12.34
CA GLU A 137 13.41 13.35 11.91
C GLU A 137 13.55 12.23 10.88
N VAL A 138 12.65 11.26 10.94
CA VAL A 138 12.51 10.20 9.93
C VAL A 138 11.26 10.51 9.13
N VAL A 139 11.46 11.03 7.93
CA VAL A 139 10.40 11.29 6.95
C VAL A 139 10.00 9.97 6.34
N GLN A 140 8.72 9.60 6.41
CA GLN A 140 8.20 8.33 5.91
C GLN A 140 7.27 8.60 4.73
N LEU A 141 7.48 7.87 3.64
CA LEU A 141 6.66 7.91 2.44
C LEU A 141 5.85 6.63 2.32
N TYR A 142 4.53 6.78 2.21
CA TYR A 142 3.57 5.72 1.99
C TYR A 142 2.87 5.90 0.64
N VAL A 143 2.45 4.79 0.03
CA VAL A 143 1.64 4.76 -1.20
C VAL A 143 0.30 4.10 -0.91
N VAL A 144 -0.78 4.79 -1.27
CA VAL A 144 -2.14 4.25 -1.35
C VAL A 144 -2.36 3.75 -2.77
N ASN A 145 -2.84 2.51 -2.92
CA ASN A 145 -3.17 1.93 -4.22
C ASN A 145 -4.69 1.86 -4.40
N GLU A 146 -5.23 2.75 -5.23
CA GLU A 146 -6.65 2.78 -5.60
C GLU A 146 -6.92 2.27 -7.02
N ALA A 147 -5.85 1.99 -7.79
CA ALA A 147 -5.91 1.49 -9.15
C ALA A 147 -6.23 -0.02 -9.21
N SER A 148 -5.63 -0.79 -8.30
CA SER A 148 -5.69 -2.25 -8.33
C SER A 148 -7.00 -2.80 -7.80
N ARG A 149 -7.64 -3.72 -8.54
CA ARG A 149 -8.84 -4.46 -8.08
C ARG A 149 -8.46 -5.76 -7.37
N VAL A 150 -7.61 -5.66 -6.37
CA VAL A 150 -7.26 -6.74 -5.44
C VAL A 150 -7.24 -6.18 -4.02
N ALA A 151 -7.31 -7.05 -3.01
CA ALA A 151 -7.22 -6.61 -1.64
C ALA A 151 -5.82 -6.03 -1.37
N MET A 152 -5.77 -4.75 -1.01
CA MET A 152 -4.54 -4.02 -0.68
C MET A 152 -4.66 -3.37 0.70
N PRO A 153 -3.55 -3.17 1.43
CA PRO A 153 -3.54 -2.33 2.63
C PRO A 153 -3.96 -0.89 2.29
N ALA A 154 -4.54 -0.18 3.26
CA ALA A 154 -4.90 1.24 3.12
C ALA A 154 -3.73 2.10 2.63
N HIS A 155 -2.52 1.76 3.05
CA HIS A 155 -1.28 2.29 2.49
C HIS A 155 -0.09 1.38 2.81
N GLU A 156 1.00 1.54 2.09
CA GLU A 156 2.25 0.82 2.35
C GLU A 156 3.46 1.75 2.34
N LEU A 157 4.35 1.61 3.32
CA LEU A 157 5.65 2.29 3.36
C LEU A 157 6.47 1.90 2.12
N ARG A 158 6.90 2.90 1.35
CA ARG A 158 7.75 2.73 0.15
C ARG A 158 9.10 3.44 0.24
N GLY A 159 9.29 4.33 1.21
CA GLY A 159 10.58 4.95 1.45
C GLY A 159 10.61 5.64 2.81
N PHE A 160 11.81 5.85 3.34
CA PHE A 160 12.02 6.74 4.47
C PHE A 160 13.41 7.35 4.42
N GLU A 161 13.53 8.58 4.90
CA GLU A 161 14.80 9.33 4.94
C GLU A 161 14.98 9.95 6.32
N LYS A 162 16.18 9.81 6.90
CA LYS A 162 16.49 10.35 8.22
C LYS A 162 17.39 11.58 8.09
N VAL A 163 16.86 12.74 8.47
CA VAL A 163 17.56 14.02 8.40
C VAL A 163 17.94 14.53 9.79
N SER A 164 19.04 15.28 9.88
CA SER A 164 19.48 15.95 11.10
C SER A 164 19.40 17.44 10.89
N LEU A 165 18.68 18.16 11.76
CA LEU A 165 18.38 19.58 11.57
C LEU A 165 18.62 20.36 12.87
N ALA A 166 19.37 21.45 12.77
CA ALA A 166 19.46 22.48 13.81
C ALA A 166 18.13 23.25 13.94
N PRO A 167 17.88 23.96 15.06
CA PRO A 167 16.71 24.81 15.20
C PRO A 167 16.55 25.80 14.04
N GLY A 168 15.38 25.82 13.41
CA GLY A 168 15.07 26.68 12.27
C GLY A 168 15.63 26.21 10.92
N GLU A 169 16.47 25.17 10.89
CA GLU A 169 17.01 24.60 9.65
C GLU A 169 15.93 23.82 8.88
N ALA A 170 15.96 23.93 7.55
CA ALA A 170 15.11 23.19 6.64
C ALA A 170 15.95 22.47 5.60
N THR A 171 15.49 21.31 5.16
CA THR A 171 16.07 20.54 4.05
C THR A 171 14.98 19.93 3.20
N THR A 172 15.30 19.57 1.96
CA THR A 172 14.40 18.83 1.07
C THR A 172 14.82 17.37 1.06
N VAL A 173 13.89 16.48 1.39
CA VAL A 173 14.04 15.03 1.18
C VAL A 173 13.56 14.66 -0.21
N THR A 174 14.20 13.67 -0.83
CA THR A 174 13.85 13.18 -2.17
C THR A 174 13.75 11.66 -2.13
N PHE A 175 12.68 11.14 -2.69
CA PHE A 175 12.44 9.71 -2.89
C PHE A 175 12.30 9.44 -4.39
N GLU A 176 12.94 8.36 -4.85
CA GLU A 176 12.75 7.84 -6.20
C GLU A 176 12.03 6.49 -6.08
N LEU A 177 10.79 6.45 -6.54
CA LEU A 177 9.93 5.28 -6.50
C LEU A 177 9.96 4.62 -7.87
N ASP A 178 10.52 3.41 -7.93
CA ASP A 178 10.46 2.60 -9.14
C ASP A 178 9.08 1.94 -9.30
N ARG A 179 8.88 1.22 -10.41
CA ARG A 179 7.67 0.42 -10.64
C ARG A 179 7.32 -0.51 -9.48
N ARG A 180 8.31 -1.00 -8.72
CA ARG A 180 8.10 -1.96 -7.63
C ARG A 180 7.34 -1.32 -6.46
N ALA A 181 7.49 -0.01 -6.24
CA ALA A 181 6.74 0.75 -5.25
C ALA A 181 5.22 0.80 -5.51
N PHE A 182 4.79 0.54 -6.74
CA PHE A 182 3.37 0.48 -7.13
C PHE A 182 2.89 -0.95 -7.38
N SER A 183 3.77 -1.95 -7.21
CA SER A 183 3.48 -3.32 -7.61
C SER A 183 2.97 -4.20 -6.47
N TRP A 184 1.98 -5.04 -6.78
CA TRP A 184 1.53 -6.17 -5.97
C TRP A 184 1.93 -7.49 -6.64
N TYR A 185 1.99 -8.58 -5.86
CA TYR A 185 2.34 -9.90 -6.41
C TYR A 185 1.09 -10.61 -6.91
N ASN A 186 1.02 -10.87 -8.21
CA ASN A 186 -0.05 -11.63 -8.80
C ASN A 186 0.33 -13.12 -8.83
N ALA A 187 -0.25 -13.88 -7.91
CA ALA A 187 0.03 -15.31 -7.79
C ALA A 187 -0.51 -16.14 -8.96
N ALA A 188 -1.48 -15.63 -9.73
CA ALA A 188 -2.06 -16.36 -10.85
C ALA A 188 -1.10 -16.46 -12.05
N ASN A 189 -0.22 -15.48 -12.22
CA ASN A 189 0.79 -15.43 -13.27
C ASN A 189 2.23 -15.33 -12.73
N GLU A 190 2.40 -15.52 -11.42
CA GLU A 190 3.67 -15.58 -10.70
C GLU A 190 4.60 -14.35 -10.86
N GLN A 191 4.03 -13.15 -11.06
CA GLN A 191 4.81 -11.93 -11.33
C GLN A 191 4.37 -10.71 -10.51
N TRP A 192 5.28 -9.74 -10.40
CA TRP A 192 4.97 -8.41 -9.87
C TRP A 192 4.22 -7.60 -10.92
N GLN A 193 3.08 -7.04 -10.52
CA GLN A 193 2.18 -6.27 -11.37
C GLN A 193 1.93 -4.91 -10.73
N ALA A 194 2.13 -3.84 -11.51
CA ALA A 194 1.65 -2.50 -11.20
C ALA A 194 0.52 -2.18 -12.18
N ASP A 195 -0.59 -1.66 -11.66
CA ASP A 195 -1.74 -1.27 -12.47
C ASP A 195 -1.70 0.24 -12.73
N ASN A 196 -1.85 0.67 -13.98
CA ASN A 196 -2.03 2.08 -14.29
C ASN A 196 -3.34 2.58 -13.69
N GLY A 197 -3.37 3.82 -13.21
CA GLY A 197 -4.55 4.41 -12.58
C GLY A 197 -4.21 5.27 -11.37
N HIS A 198 -5.18 5.43 -10.48
CA HIS A 198 -5.09 6.34 -9.35
C HIS A 198 -4.31 5.77 -8.15
N TYR A 199 -3.38 6.56 -7.64
CA TYR A 199 -2.64 6.34 -6.41
C TYR A 199 -2.63 7.63 -5.59
N GLU A 200 -2.36 7.53 -4.29
CA GLU A 200 -2.05 8.68 -3.44
C GLU A 200 -0.67 8.49 -2.82
N ILE A 201 0.16 9.54 -2.91
CA ILE A 201 1.43 9.63 -2.20
C ILE A 201 1.18 10.33 -0.87
N GLN A 202 1.60 9.69 0.22
CA GLN A 202 1.46 10.22 1.57
C GLN A 202 2.84 10.38 2.21
N VAL A 203 3.10 11.53 2.83
CA VAL A 203 4.34 11.80 3.55
C VAL A 203 4.01 12.21 4.99
N GLY A 204 4.70 11.57 5.94
CA GLY A 204 4.41 11.74 7.37
C GLY A 204 5.59 11.47 8.29
N SER A 205 5.32 11.58 9.59
CA SER A 205 6.27 11.27 10.68
C SER A 205 5.99 9.88 11.31
N SER A 206 4.84 9.27 10.99
CA SER A 206 4.47 7.88 11.29
C SER A 206 3.37 7.41 10.34
N SER A 207 3.00 6.12 10.36
CA SER A 207 1.86 5.59 9.59
C SER A 207 0.55 6.33 9.86
N ARG A 208 0.35 6.90 11.07
CA ARG A 208 -0.87 7.65 11.43
C ARG A 208 -0.64 9.13 11.71
N ASP A 209 0.53 9.65 11.35
CA ASP A 209 0.85 11.09 11.38
C ASP A 209 1.26 11.49 9.96
N ILE A 210 0.28 11.42 9.06
CA ILE A 210 0.39 11.84 7.66
C ILE A 210 0.14 13.34 7.60
N ARG A 211 1.10 14.08 7.03
CA ARG A 211 1.13 15.54 7.07
C ARG A 211 0.93 16.16 5.69
N LEU A 212 1.40 15.47 4.66
CA LEU A 212 1.27 15.87 3.26
C LEU A 212 0.72 14.70 2.45
N GLN A 213 -0.18 14.97 1.53
CA GLN A 213 -0.74 14.00 0.60
C GLN A 213 -0.84 14.63 -0.78
N ALA A 214 -0.63 13.84 -1.83
CA ALA A 214 -0.78 14.28 -3.21
C ALA A 214 -1.32 13.13 -4.07
N PRO A 215 -2.33 13.39 -4.94
CA PRO A 215 -2.79 12.40 -5.89
C PRO A 215 -1.72 12.15 -6.97
N LEU A 216 -1.70 10.94 -7.49
CA LEU A 216 -0.83 10.51 -8.59
C LEU A 216 -1.65 9.64 -9.54
N GLU A 217 -1.81 10.10 -10.78
CA GLU A 217 -2.31 9.24 -11.86
C GLU A 217 -1.10 8.57 -12.51
N LEU A 218 -0.90 7.28 -12.24
CA LEU A 218 0.29 6.54 -12.67
C LEU A 218 0.10 5.95 -14.06
N THR A 219 1.05 6.23 -14.96
CA THR A 219 1.12 5.65 -16.30
C THR A 219 2.46 4.94 -16.55
N LEU A 220 2.85 4.05 -15.62
CA LEU A 220 4.09 3.28 -15.70
C LEU A 220 3.88 1.81 -16.08
N GLY A 221 4.22 1.46 -17.32
CA GLY A 221 4.30 0.08 -17.81
C GLY A 221 3.03 -0.45 -18.47
N GLN A 222 2.97 -1.77 -18.70
CA GLN A 222 1.82 -2.41 -19.34
C GLN A 222 0.59 -2.35 -18.42
N THR A 223 -0.49 -1.76 -18.93
CA THR A 223 -1.82 -1.78 -18.33
C THR A 223 -2.22 -3.23 -18.04
N ARG A 224 -2.86 -3.46 -16.89
CA ARG A 224 -3.57 -4.72 -16.63
C ARG A 224 -4.42 -5.07 -17.84
N GLN A 225 -4.10 -6.18 -18.49
CA GLN A 225 -5.02 -6.80 -19.42
C GLN A 225 -6.11 -7.45 -18.57
N PRO A 226 -7.39 -7.05 -18.67
CA PRO A 226 -8.44 -7.78 -17.99
C PRO A 226 -8.41 -9.23 -18.47
N VAL A 227 -8.36 -10.19 -17.52
CA VAL A 227 -8.46 -11.61 -17.87
C VAL A 227 -9.84 -11.83 -18.44
N ILE A 228 -9.91 -12.00 -19.76
CA ILE A 228 -11.16 -12.24 -20.45
C ILE A 228 -11.62 -13.66 -20.15
N THR A 229 -12.80 -13.78 -19.56
CA THR A 229 -13.43 -15.05 -19.23
C THR A 229 -14.84 -15.10 -19.83
N ALA A 230 -15.52 -16.23 -19.69
CA ALA A 230 -16.93 -16.33 -20.07
C ALA A 230 -17.84 -15.35 -19.28
N ASP A 231 -17.37 -14.80 -18.16
CA ASP A 231 -18.11 -13.83 -17.36
C ASP A 231 -17.78 -12.37 -17.70
N SER A 232 -16.82 -12.13 -18.61
CA SER A 232 -16.49 -10.79 -19.09
C SER A 232 -17.64 -10.22 -19.93
N TYR A 233 -17.89 -8.93 -19.78
CA TYR A 233 -18.90 -8.21 -20.55
C TYR A 233 -18.37 -7.84 -21.92
N LEU A 234 -19.28 -7.69 -22.89
CA LEU A 234 -18.89 -7.35 -24.24
C LEU A 234 -18.26 -5.95 -24.35
N ASP A 235 -18.72 -4.99 -23.53
CA ASP A 235 -18.15 -3.65 -23.45
C ASP A 235 -16.70 -3.66 -22.95
N ASP A 236 -16.39 -4.49 -21.95
CA ASP A 236 -15.01 -4.69 -21.46
C ASP A 236 -14.08 -5.25 -22.55
N ILE A 237 -14.61 -6.06 -23.46
CA ILE A 237 -13.85 -6.67 -24.57
C ILE A 237 -13.66 -5.67 -25.70
N GLU A 238 -14.70 -4.92 -26.08
CA GLU A 238 -14.63 -3.91 -27.14
C GLU A 238 -13.70 -2.75 -26.75
N ALA A 239 -13.81 -2.28 -25.51
CA ALA A 239 -12.97 -1.22 -24.96
C ALA A 239 -11.55 -1.68 -24.59
N SER A 240 -11.23 -2.98 -24.71
CA SER A 240 -9.93 -3.51 -24.33
C SER A 240 -8.80 -2.94 -25.19
N ALA A 241 -7.79 -2.36 -24.54
CA ALA A 241 -6.57 -1.90 -25.21
C ALA A 241 -5.58 -3.04 -25.53
N ASP A 242 -5.90 -4.30 -25.18
CA ASP A 242 -5.03 -5.45 -25.44
C ASP A 242 -4.97 -5.81 -26.92
N PRO A 243 -3.80 -5.78 -27.57
CA PRO A 243 -3.65 -6.31 -28.92
C PRO A 243 -4.05 -7.79 -29.02
N VAL A 244 -3.79 -8.62 -28.00
CA VAL A 244 -4.16 -10.04 -27.97
C VAL A 244 -5.67 -10.19 -27.95
N VAL A 245 -6.38 -9.44 -27.11
CA VAL A 245 -7.86 -9.45 -27.06
C VAL A 245 -8.44 -8.96 -28.37
N GLN A 246 -7.95 -7.86 -28.94
CA GLN A 246 -8.47 -7.32 -30.20
C GLN A 246 -8.23 -8.28 -31.38
N ILE A 247 -7.04 -8.90 -31.45
CA ILE A 247 -6.73 -9.92 -32.46
C ILE A 247 -7.62 -11.15 -32.27
N ALA A 248 -7.78 -11.64 -31.04
CA ALA A 248 -8.65 -12.77 -30.73
C ALA A 248 -10.12 -12.47 -31.03
N PHE A 249 -10.58 -11.25 -30.75
CA PHE A 249 -11.96 -10.80 -30.96
C PHE A 249 -12.33 -10.80 -32.45
N GLU A 250 -11.40 -10.38 -33.30
CA GLU A 250 -11.50 -10.48 -34.76
C GLU A 250 -11.37 -11.94 -35.25
N GLN A 251 -10.31 -12.65 -34.87
CA GLN A 251 -9.99 -13.99 -35.41
C GLN A 251 -10.95 -15.11 -34.96
N SER A 252 -11.55 -14.95 -33.79
CA SER A 252 -12.58 -15.87 -33.30
C SER A 252 -13.85 -15.82 -34.15
N GLY A 253 -14.12 -14.67 -34.80
CA GLY A 253 -15.40 -14.37 -35.43
C GLY A 253 -16.44 -13.80 -34.46
N LEU A 254 -16.08 -13.61 -33.17
CA LEU A 254 -16.99 -13.10 -32.15
C LEU A 254 -17.41 -11.67 -32.45
N LYS A 255 -16.49 -10.80 -32.90
CA LYS A 255 -16.82 -9.43 -33.30
C LYS A 255 -17.86 -9.39 -34.41
N ALA A 256 -17.68 -10.20 -35.45
CA ALA A 256 -18.64 -10.29 -36.55
C ALA A 256 -20.02 -10.82 -36.11
N ALA A 257 -20.06 -11.73 -35.13
CA ALA A 257 -21.30 -12.28 -34.59
C ALA A 257 -22.11 -11.26 -33.77
N VAL A 258 -21.44 -10.34 -33.07
CA VAL A 258 -22.08 -9.36 -32.17
C VAL A 258 -22.24 -7.97 -32.79
N GLN A 259 -21.48 -7.63 -33.84
CA GLN A 259 -21.53 -6.31 -34.50
C GLN A 259 -22.96 -5.87 -34.90
N PRO A 260 -23.82 -6.74 -35.49
CA PRO A 260 -25.18 -6.33 -35.84
C PRO A 260 -26.06 -5.97 -34.63
N LEU A 261 -25.72 -6.49 -33.44
CA LEU A 261 -26.42 -6.22 -32.18
C LEU A 261 -25.89 -4.94 -31.52
N LEU A 262 -24.60 -4.63 -31.67
CA LEU A 262 -23.96 -3.40 -31.22
C LEU A 262 -24.39 -2.19 -32.07
N ASP A 263 -24.53 -2.37 -33.39
CA ASP A 263 -24.95 -1.31 -34.32
C ASP A 263 -26.44 -0.92 -34.18
N ASN A 264 -27.23 -1.72 -33.45
CA ASN A 264 -28.66 -1.49 -33.25
C ASN A 264 -28.93 -0.74 -31.92
N PRO A 265 -29.45 0.50 -31.97
CA PRO A 265 -29.70 1.31 -30.78
C PRO A 265 -30.67 0.70 -29.77
N ALA A 266 -31.54 -0.22 -30.21
CA ALA A 266 -32.50 -0.90 -29.33
C ALA A 266 -31.88 -2.04 -28.52
N THR A 267 -30.73 -2.59 -28.96
CA THR A 267 -30.07 -3.74 -28.32
C THR A 267 -28.73 -3.40 -27.71
N VAL A 268 -28.04 -2.34 -28.16
CA VAL A 268 -26.69 -1.98 -27.72
C VAL A 268 -26.54 -1.90 -26.19
N LYS A 269 -27.44 -1.17 -25.50
CA LYS A 269 -27.42 -1.04 -24.03
C LYS A 269 -27.63 -2.34 -23.26
N ILE A 270 -28.34 -3.29 -23.88
CA ILE A 270 -28.60 -4.61 -23.29
C ILE A 270 -27.34 -5.47 -23.47
N MET A 271 -26.68 -5.36 -24.63
CA MET A 271 -25.48 -6.12 -24.99
C MET A 271 -24.23 -5.66 -24.24
N GLU A 272 -24.09 -4.36 -23.99
CA GLU A 272 -22.99 -3.79 -23.19
C GLU A 272 -22.91 -4.42 -21.78
N ASN A 273 -24.07 -4.80 -21.21
CA ASN A 273 -24.18 -5.38 -19.87
C ASN A 273 -24.46 -6.91 -19.88
N LEU A 274 -24.16 -7.60 -20.99
CA LEU A 274 -24.32 -9.05 -21.11
C LEU A 274 -22.95 -9.75 -21.05
N PRO A 275 -22.74 -10.70 -20.11
CA PRO A 275 -21.52 -11.48 -20.07
C PRO A 275 -21.50 -12.52 -21.21
N LEU A 276 -20.30 -12.85 -21.71
CA LEU A 276 -20.12 -13.74 -22.87
C LEU A 276 -20.85 -15.09 -22.76
N ARG A 277 -20.94 -15.69 -21.57
CA ARG A 277 -21.65 -16.95 -21.34
C ARG A 277 -23.12 -16.89 -21.74
N VAL A 278 -23.72 -15.70 -21.73
CA VAL A 278 -25.13 -15.51 -22.10
C VAL A 278 -25.32 -15.59 -23.60
N LEU A 279 -24.30 -15.25 -24.40
CA LEU A 279 -24.33 -15.47 -25.85
C LEU A 279 -24.53 -16.95 -26.15
N VAL A 280 -23.84 -17.83 -25.42
CA VAL A 280 -23.99 -19.30 -25.56
C VAL A 280 -25.39 -19.76 -25.19
N THR A 281 -25.96 -19.23 -24.10
CA THR A 281 -27.30 -19.64 -23.62
C THR A 281 -28.46 -19.04 -24.43
N ALA A 282 -28.24 -17.91 -25.12
CA ALA A 282 -29.22 -17.26 -25.98
C ALA A 282 -29.26 -17.84 -27.42
N GLY A 283 -28.57 -18.96 -27.68
CA GLY A 283 -28.50 -19.60 -28.99
C GLY A 283 -27.34 -19.14 -29.87
N GLY A 284 -26.37 -18.42 -29.31
CA GLY A 284 -25.10 -18.10 -29.93
C GLY A 284 -24.18 -19.32 -30.02
N ASP A 285 -23.18 -19.22 -30.89
CA ASP A 285 -22.28 -20.31 -31.20
C ASP A 285 -21.21 -20.47 -30.09
N ASP A 286 -21.39 -21.50 -29.25
CA ASP A 286 -20.44 -21.89 -28.20
C ASP A 286 -19.02 -22.08 -28.78
N VAL A 287 -18.91 -22.54 -30.03
CA VAL A 287 -17.62 -22.72 -30.70
C VAL A 287 -16.90 -21.39 -30.88
N ILE A 288 -17.64 -20.31 -31.19
CA ILE A 288 -17.05 -18.96 -31.37
C ILE A 288 -16.58 -18.39 -30.03
N VAL A 289 -17.37 -18.54 -28.96
CA VAL A 289 -17.00 -18.05 -27.62
C VAL A 289 -15.81 -18.84 -27.08
N GLN A 290 -15.82 -20.17 -27.18
CA GLN A 290 -14.68 -20.99 -26.75
C GLN A 290 -13.42 -20.72 -27.59
N LYS A 291 -13.56 -20.50 -28.90
CA LYS A 291 -12.45 -20.13 -29.76
C LYS A 291 -11.86 -18.77 -29.37
N PHE A 292 -12.70 -17.78 -29.05
CA PHE A 292 -12.26 -16.50 -28.53
C PHE A 292 -11.49 -16.66 -27.21
N LEU A 293 -12.07 -17.34 -26.22
CA LEU A 293 -11.43 -17.54 -24.92
C LEU A 293 -10.09 -18.29 -25.06
N ASN A 294 -10.01 -19.32 -25.92
CA ASN A 294 -8.76 -20.02 -26.17
C ASN A 294 -7.70 -19.15 -26.86
N LEU A 295 -8.09 -18.24 -27.77
CA LEU A 295 -7.16 -17.32 -28.42
C LEU A 295 -6.63 -16.26 -27.46
N VAL A 296 -7.44 -15.80 -26.51
CA VAL A 296 -7.00 -14.87 -25.46
C VAL A 296 -6.10 -15.55 -24.42
N LEU A 297 -6.34 -16.84 -24.12
CA LEU A 297 -5.56 -17.59 -23.13
C LEU A 297 -4.23 -18.17 -23.66
N CYS A 298 -4.10 -18.36 -24.97
CA CYS A 298 -2.93 -18.99 -25.61
C CYS A 298 -2.02 -18.03 -26.40
N GLY A 299 -2.39 -16.74 -26.49
CA GLY A 299 -1.66 -15.69 -27.22
C GLY A 299 -0.85 -14.79 -26.29
#